data_AF-A0A512NQX9-F1
#
_entry.id   AF-A0A512NQX9-F1
#
_cell.length_a   1.000
_cell.length_b   1.000
_cell.length_c   1.000
_cell.angle_alpha   90.00
_cell.angle_beta   90.00
_cell.angle_gamma   90.00
#
_symmetry.space_group_name_H-M   'P 1'
#
loop_
_entity.id
_entity.type
_entity.pdbx_description
1 polymer ?
#
loop_
_entity_poly.entity_id
_entity_poly.type
_entity_poly.pdbx_seq_one_letter_code
_entity_poly.pdbx_strand_id
1 'polypeptide(L)'
;MTHDGSRNVSGSSCNPYRRKGVQGPIISGFEAMSHVRHKPSSFEEYWLASKAWERKGLPLGTARALENAGFLTIDDLESAPLWELAAVPRVGKKSFTILLDLRRRLPEASMSRGAHN
;
A
#
# COMPACT_ATOMS: atom_id res chain seq x y z
N MET A 1 25.67 2.69 -48.98
CA MET A 1 25.12 1.54 -48.22
C MET A 1 25.00 1.97 -46.76
N THR A 2 23.77 1.86 -46.22
CA THR A 2 23.35 1.95 -44.80
C THR A 2 23.76 3.18 -43.98
N HIS A 3 22.91 4.21 -43.97
CA HIS A 3 22.70 5.03 -42.78
C HIS A 3 21.55 4.38 -42.00
N ASP A 4 21.90 3.67 -40.92
CA ASP A 4 20.95 3.04 -40.03
C ASP A 4 20.23 4.12 -39.19
N GLY A 5 18.91 4.13 -39.30
CA GLY A 5 18.04 5.11 -38.67
C GLY A 5 18.10 4.99 -37.15
N SER A 6 18.64 6.02 -36.50
CA SER A 6 18.55 6.21 -35.06
C SER A 6 17.08 6.36 -34.65
N ARG A 7 16.48 5.23 -34.25
CA ARG A 7 15.16 5.19 -33.63
C ARG A 7 15.25 5.82 -32.24
N ASN A 8 14.77 7.05 -32.17
CA ASN A 8 14.07 7.67 -31.05
C ASN A 8 13.37 6.66 -30.11
N VAL A 9 14.09 6.16 -29.11
CA VAL A 9 13.49 5.50 -27.94
C VAL A 9 13.01 6.60 -27.00
N SER A 10 11.79 7.07 -27.23
CA SER A 10 11.03 7.75 -26.17
C SER A 10 10.84 6.72 -25.06
N GLY A 11 11.68 6.81 -24.02
CA GLY A 11 11.49 6.12 -22.76
C GLY A 11 10.23 6.64 -22.08
N SER A 12 9.08 6.17 -22.56
CA SER A 12 7.81 6.30 -21.83
C SER A 12 7.92 5.40 -20.61
N SER A 13 8.52 5.95 -19.55
CA SER A 13 8.42 5.40 -18.22
C SER A 13 6.95 5.46 -17.86
N CYS A 14 6.26 4.34 -18.06
CA CYS A 14 4.91 4.10 -17.61
C CYS A 14 4.92 4.10 -16.08
N ASN A 15 4.96 5.30 -15.49
CA ASN A 15 4.64 5.50 -14.09
C ASN A 15 3.12 5.75 -14.03
N PRO A 16 2.30 4.75 -13.65
CA PRO A 16 0.85 4.91 -13.60
C PRO A 16 0.40 5.91 -12.52
N TYR A 17 1.33 6.36 -11.65
CA TYR A 17 1.07 7.31 -10.57
C TYR A 17 1.44 8.76 -10.93
N ARG A 18 2.01 9.01 -12.13
CA ARG A 18 2.40 10.36 -12.60
C ARG A 18 1.47 10.87 -13.70
N ARG A 19 0.15 10.89 -13.48
CA ARG A 19 -0.80 11.60 -14.37
C ARG A 19 -1.26 12.91 -13.73
N LYS A 20 -0.72 14.03 -14.24
CA LYS A 20 -1.38 15.33 -14.13
C LYS A 20 -2.70 15.27 -14.91
N GLY A 21 -3.82 15.42 -14.20
CA GLY A 21 -5.08 15.93 -14.73
C GLY A 21 -5.79 15.06 -15.78
N VAL A 22 -6.30 13.88 -15.40
CA VAL A 22 -7.47 13.28 -16.06
C VAL A 22 -8.30 12.54 -15.02
N GLN A 23 -9.48 13.09 -14.71
CA GLN A 23 -10.55 12.41 -13.99
C GLN A 23 -11.03 11.23 -14.85
N GLY A 24 -10.73 10.00 -14.43
CA GLY A 24 -11.19 8.78 -15.09
C GLY A 24 -11.40 7.69 -14.05
N PRO A 25 -12.41 6.80 -14.23
CA PRO A 25 -12.94 6.01 -13.13
C PRO A 25 -12.06 4.80 -12.85
N ILE A 26 -11.39 4.80 -11.71
CA ILE A 26 -10.65 3.64 -11.22
C ILE A 26 -11.44 3.11 -10.03
N ILE A 27 -12.23 2.07 -10.29
CA ILE A 27 -12.89 1.19 -9.30
C ILE A 27 -14.04 1.87 -8.54
N SER A 28 -15.20 1.91 -9.21
CA SER A 28 -16.52 2.39 -8.75
C SER A 28 -17.16 1.55 -7.61
N GLY A 29 -16.40 1.01 -6.66
CA GLY A 29 -16.97 0.18 -5.59
C GLY A 29 -16.22 0.14 -4.27
N PHE A 30 -15.07 0.82 -4.14
CA PHE A 30 -14.29 0.83 -2.89
C PHE A 30 -14.21 2.22 -2.24
N GLU A 31 -14.98 3.18 -2.74
CA GLU A 31 -14.92 4.58 -2.36
C GLU A 31 -15.61 4.91 -1.01
N ALA A 32 -16.22 3.91 -0.36
CA ALA A 32 -17.01 4.14 0.86
C ALA A 32 -16.22 4.08 2.19
N MET A 33 -14.90 3.83 2.19
CA MET A 33 -14.13 3.60 3.43
C MET A 33 -12.90 4.49 3.63
N SER A 34 -12.72 5.54 2.82
CA SER A 34 -11.47 6.33 2.81
C SER A 34 -11.55 7.67 3.54
N HIS A 35 -11.94 7.70 4.82
CA HIS A 35 -12.07 9.00 5.51
C HIS A 35 -10.81 9.49 6.25
N VAL A 36 -9.69 8.75 6.34
CA VAL A 36 -8.48 9.29 7.03
C VAL A 36 -7.11 8.84 6.46
N ARG A 37 -7.02 7.81 5.60
CA ARG A 37 -5.72 7.18 5.29
C ARG A 37 -4.99 7.79 4.09
N HIS A 38 -3.68 8.02 4.25
CA HIS A 38 -2.79 8.53 3.21
C HIS A 38 -2.63 7.50 2.09
N LYS A 39 -2.96 7.88 0.85
CA LYS A 39 -2.67 7.07 -0.34
C LYS A 39 -1.22 7.31 -0.77
N PRO A 40 -0.50 6.27 -1.22
CA PRO A 40 0.88 6.44 -1.66
C PRO A 40 0.92 7.45 -2.81
N SER A 41 1.82 8.42 -2.68
CA SER A 41 1.98 9.57 -3.59
C SER A 41 2.89 9.26 -4.79
N SER A 42 3.63 8.14 -4.71
CA SER A 42 4.60 7.70 -5.70
C SER A 42 4.61 6.18 -5.87
N PHE A 43 5.05 5.72 -7.04
CA PHE A 43 5.32 4.31 -7.29
C PHE A 43 6.33 3.71 -6.29
N GLU A 44 7.34 4.50 -5.91
CA GLU A 44 8.39 4.02 -5.02
C GLU A 44 7.85 3.77 -3.60
N GLU A 45 7.00 4.68 -3.10
CA GLU A 45 6.31 4.53 -1.82
C GLU A 45 5.41 3.28 -1.82
N TYR A 46 4.62 3.12 -2.89
CA TYR A 46 3.82 1.91 -3.14
C TYR A 46 4.67 0.63 -3.27
N TRP A 47 5.81 0.68 -3.93
CA TRP A 47 6.64 -0.51 -4.07
C TRP A 47 7.27 -0.91 -2.73
N LEU A 48 7.77 0.08 -1.98
CA LEU A 48 8.43 -0.12 -0.69
C LEU A 48 7.46 -0.67 0.36
N ALA A 49 6.25 -0.11 0.47
CA ALA A 49 5.26 -0.61 1.41
C ALA A 49 4.76 -2.02 1.02
N SER A 50 4.60 -2.34 -0.26
CA SER A 50 4.22 -3.69 -0.71
C SER A 50 5.30 -4.68 -0.32
N LYS A 51 6.59 -4.31 -0.48
CA LYS A 51 7.72 -5.13 -0.06
C LYS A 51 7.81 -5.28 1.45
N ALA A 52 7.50 -4.24 2.21
CA ALA A 52 7.46 -4.32 3.66
C ALA A 52 6.41 -5.33 4.13
N TRP A 53 5.24 -5.38 3.49
CA TRP A 53 4.20 -6.37 3.76
C TRP A 53 4.57 -7.78 3.34
N GLU A 54 5.18 -7.97 2.16
CA GLU A 54 5.66 -9.28 1.73
C GLU A 54 6.73 -9.85 2.67
N ARG A 55 7.66 -9.02 3.16
CA ARG A 55 8.67 -9.41 4.16
C ARG A 55 8.07 -9.87 5.48
N LYS A 56 6.84 -9.43 5.79
CA LYS A 56 6.07 -9.85 6.97
C LYS A 56 5.24 -11.12 6.72
N GLY A 57 5.41 -11.75 5.56
CA GLY A 57 4.78 -13.02 5.22
C GLY A 57 3.43 -12.88 4.51
N LEU A 58 3.02 -11.67 4.14
CA LEU A 58 1.78 -11.48 3.38
C LEU A 58 1.99 -11.84 1.89
N PRO A 59 1.02 -12.51 1.26
CA PRO A 59 1.03 -12.69 -0.19
C PRO A 59 1.01 -11.34 -0.91
N LEU A 60 1.73 -11.22 -2.04
CA LEU A 60 1.79 -10.00 -2.86
C LEU A 60 0.41 -9.40 -3.15
N GLY A 61 -0.57 -10.25 -3.48
CA GLY A 61 -1.94 -9.79 -3.78
C GLY A 61 -2.64 -9.14 -2.58
N THR A 62 -2.34 -9.59 -1.36
CA THR A 62 -2.83 -8.98 -0.13
C THR A 62 -2.03 -7.73 0.20
N ALA A 63 -0.69 -7.76 0.07
CA ALA A 63 0.16 -6.59 0.29
C ALA A 63 -0.29 -5.39 -0.54
N ARG A 64 -0.51 -5.57 -1.85
CA ARG A 64 -1.02 -4.52 -2.75
C ARG A 64 -2.42 -4.04 -2.39
N ALA A 65 -3.27 -4.94 -1.90
CA ALA A 65 -4.64 -4.56 -1.51
C ALA A 65 -4.66 -3.68 -0.27
N LEU A 66 -3.77 -3.96 0.69
CA LEU A 66 -3.58 -3.13 1.88
C LEU A 66 -3.14 -1.71 1.49
N GLU A 67 -2.17 -1.57 0.60
CA GLU A 67 -1.73 -0.25 0.15
C GLU A 67 -2.80 0.53 -0.60
N ASN A 68 -3.55 -0.15 -1.47
CA ASN A 68 -4.67 0.46 -2.18
C ASN A 68 -5.78 0.92 -1.21
N ALA A 69 -5.89 0.25 -0.06
CA ALA A 69 -6.78 0.62 1.04
C ALA A 69 -6.15 1.64 2.01
N GLY A 70 -4.90 2.09 1.77
CA GLY A 70 -4.22 3.09 2.58
C GLY A 70 -3.50 2.56 3.83
N PHE A 71 -3.20 1.26 3.87
CA PHE A 71 -2.41 0.63 4.94
C PHE A 71 -0.94 0.52 4.50
N LEU A 72 -0.15 1.54 4.82
CA LEU A 72 1.25 1.61 4.41
C LEU A 72 2.19 1.07 5.50
N THR A 73 1.78 1.16 6.76
CA THR A 73 2.60 0.86 7.94
C THR A 73 1.88 -0.07 8.94
N ILE A 74 2.60 -0.52 9.98
CA ILE A 74 1.97 -1.30 11.06
C ILE A 74 1.09 -0.39 11.94
N ASP A 75 1.46 0.87 12.13
CA ASP A 75 0.66 1.85 12.87
C ASP A 75 -0.72 2.05 12.21
N ASP A 76 -0.77 2.06 10.88
CA ASP A 76 -2.03 2.09 10.12
C ASP A 76 -2.86 0.82 10.39
N LEU A 77 -2.20 -0.34 10.52
CA LEU A 77 -2.86 -1.61 10.83
C LEU A 77 -3.39 -1.66 12.27
N GLU A 78 -2.68 -1.04 13.22
CA GLU A 78 -3.03 -1.00 14.63
C GLU A 78 -4.21 -0.05 14.89
N SER A 79 -4.17 1.15 14.31
CA SER A 79 -5.25 2.14 14.41
C SER A 79 -6.54 1.69 13.72
N ALA A 80 -6.47 0.68 12.85
CA ALA A 80 -7.62 0.14 12.16
C ALA A 80 -8.52 -0.72 13.05
N PRO A 81 -9.85 -0.53 13.00
CA PRO A 81 -10.78 -1.51 13.52
C PRO A 81 -10.76 -2.79 12.66
N LEU A 82 -11.04 -3.93 13.32
CA LEU A 82 -10.96 -5.26 12.70
C LEU A 82 -11.88 -5.43 11.47
N TRP A 83 -13.04 -4.78 11.47
CA TRP A 83 -13.97 -4.85 10.35
C TRP A 83 -13.45 -4.11 9.11
N GLU A 84 -12.66 -3.04 9.29
CA GLU A 84 -12.03 -2.31 8.18
C GLU A 84 -11.01 -3.20 7.47
N LEU A 85 -10.22 -3.95 8.25
CA LEU A 85 -9.27 -4.94 7.74
C LEU A 85 -9.95 -6.10 7.03
N ALA A 86 -11.08 -6.56 7.55
CA ALA A 86 -11.86 -7.63 6.93
C ALA A 86 -12.54 -7.20 5.63
N ALA A 87 -12.81 -5.90 5.47
CA ALA A 87 -13.39 -5.33 4.27
C ALA A 87 -12.39 -5.16 3.12
N VAL A 88 -11.08 -5.24 3.39
CA VAL A 88 -10.05 -5.10 2.34
C VAL A 88 -10.14 -6.28 1.35
N PRO A 89 -10.30 -6.02 0.04
CA PRO A 89 -10.42 -7.07 -0.96
C PRO A 89 -9.17 -7.95 -0.95
N ARG A 90 -9.34 -9.25 -1.18
CA ARG A 90 -8.22 -10.23 -1.21
C ARG A 90 -7.51 -10.44 0.13
N VAL A 91 -8.02 -9.86 1.23
CA VAL A 91 -7.66 -10.30 2.58
C VAL A 91 -8.51 -11.53 2.91
N GLY A 92 -7.97 -12.71 2.56
CA GLY A 92 -8.57 -13.99 2.96
C GLY A 92 -8.22 -14.36 4.41
N LYS A 93 -8.87 -15.41 4.94
CA LYS A 93 -8.68 -15.90 6.31
C LYS A 93 -7.21 -16.04 6.73
N LYS A 94 -6.36 -16.62 5.87
CA LYS A 94 -4.93 -16.82 6.14
C LYS A 94 -4.18 -15.49 6.27
N SER A 95 -4.39 -14.57 5.32
CA SER A 95 -3.79 -13.23 5.38
C SER A 95 -4.29 -12.44 6.58
N PHE A 96 -5.58 -12.57 6.91
CA PHE A 96 -6.16 -11.93 8.09
C PHE A 96 -5.53 -12.44 9.39
N THR A 97 -5.30 -13.75 9.52
CA THR A 97 -4.57 -14.31 10.68
C THR A 97 -3.15 -13.73 10.80
N ILE A 98 -2.43 -13.57 9.69
CA ILE A 98 -1.10 -12.95 9.69
C ILE A 98 -1.19 -11.50 10.16
N LEU A 99 -2.17 -10.73 9.68
CA LEU A 99 -2.39 -9.34 10.10
C LEU A 99 -2.67 -9.23 11.61
N LEU A 100 -3.51 -10.11 12.16
CA LEU A 100 -3.79 -10.15 13.60
C LEU A 100 -2.54 -10.50 14.41
N ASP A 101 -1.76 -11.47 13.94
CA ASP A 101 -0.53 -11.87 14.60
C ASP A 101 0.52 -10.76 14.55
N LEU A 102 0.63 -10.02 13.43
CA LEU A 102 1.48 -8.84 13.33
C LEU A 102 1.05 -7.75 14.32
N ARG A 103 -0.26 -7.50 14.47
CA ARG A 103 -0.78 -6.54 15.45
C ARG A 103 -0.47 -6.97 16.89
N ARG A 104 -0.56 -8.26 17.19
CA ARG A 104 -0.27 -8.81 18.53
C ARG A 104 1.23 -8.81 18.87
N ARG A 105 2.10 -8.98 17.88
CA ARG A 105 3.56 -9.02 18.04
C ARG A 105 4.20 -7.64 18.15
N LEU A 106 3.42 -6.57 18.07
CA LEU A 106 3.89 -5.24 18.42
C LEU A 106 4.27 -5.24 19.91
N PRO A 107 5.54 -5.02 20.26
CA PRO A 107 5.84 -4.65 21.63
C PRO A 107 5.15 -3.31 21.90
N GLU A 108 4.59 -3.14 23.10
CA GLU A 108 4.12 -1.88 23.71
C GLU A 108 5.24 -0.82 23.83
N ALA A 109 6.21 -0.80 22.91
CA ALA A 109 7.40 0.05 22.92
C ALA A 109 7.16 1.43 22.29
N SER A 110 5.95 1.73 21.83
CA SER A 110 5.55 3.08 21.40
C SER A 110 5.10 3.97 22.58
N MET A 111 4.97 3.44 23.80
CA MET A 111 4.59 4.19 24.99
C MET A 111 5.79 4.75 25.79
N SER A 112 6.91 5.06 25.13
CA SER A 112 8.07 5.70 25.77
C SER A 112 8.70 6.80 24.90
N ARG A 113 7.87 7.73 24.43
CA ARG A 113 8.32 9.04 23.95
C ARG A 113 7.53 10.12 24.67
N GLY A 114 7.80 10.23 25.97
CA GLY A 114 7.12 11.15 26.87
C GLY A 114 7.68 11.12 28.29
N ALA A 115 9.00 11.19 28.44
CA ALA A 115 9.63 11.56 29.71
C ALA A 115 10.52 12.76 29.44
N HIS A 116 9.90 13.94 29.46
CA HIS A 116 10.60 15.18 29.77
C HIS A 116 10.95 15.15 31.27
N ASN A 117 12.25 15.08 31.58
CA ASN A 117 12.91 16.01 32.49
C ASN A 117 14.43 15.90 32.32
#